data_AF-A0A2A2VB91-F1
#
_entry.id   AF-A0A2A2VB91-F1
#
_cell.length_a   1.000
_cell.length_b   1.000
_cell.length_c   1.000
_cell.angle_alpha   90.00
_cell.angle_beta   90.00
_cell.angle_gamma   90.00
#
_symmetry.space_group_name_H-M   'P 1'
#
loop_
_entity.id
_entity.type
_entity.pdbx_description
1 polymer ?
#
loop_
_entity_poly.entity_id
_entity_poly.type
_entity_poly.pdbx_seq_one_letter_code
_entity_poly.pdbx_strand_id
1 'polypeptide(L)'
;MQGNIYEDYACNSVTGQLSKSLMAEIQNIVRARVLELTIQIEKNLPTASDIVLGPPKAEPGEKEKKAVTQITNQIVHGNYTSISNTGQGAQFNLHINSNDAASVAKELEAAGITPDDAQAISKIFASEAPESREEPFGRNAKSWIAKNLSKAVDGTWKVGVSVATQILSEAALRYYGFK
;
A
#
# COMPACT_ATOMS: atom_id res chain seq x y z
N MET A 1 -34.11 -47.30 11.08
CA MET A 1 -32.68 -47.24 11.45
C MET A 1 -32.55 -46.23 12.58
N GLN A 2 -32.00 -46.66 13.72
CA GLN A 2 -32.11 -45.98 15.03
C GLN A 2 -30.98 -44.97 15.26
N GLY A 3 -30.92 -43.85 14.55
CA GLY A 3 -30.10 -42.68 14.92
C GLY A 3 -28.58 -42.88 15.09
N ASN A 4 -28.05 -44.07 14.80
CA ASN A 4 -26.67 -44.44 15.01
C ASN A 4 -25.85 -44.10 13.77
N ILE A 5 -24.64 -43.60 13.98
CA ILE A 5 -23.65 -43.35 12.93
C ILE A 5 -22.84 -44.64 12.78
N TYR A 6 -22.69 -45.13 11.56
CA TYR A 6 -21.96 -46.35 11.23
C TYR A 6 -20.72 -46.00 10.42
N GLU A 7 -19.56 -46.55 10.81
CA GLU A 7 -18.36 -46.49 9.97
C GLU A 7 -18.60 -47.21 8.63
N ASP A 8 -17.97 -46.71 7.57
CA ASP A 8 -18.07 -47.18 6.17
C ASP A 8 -19.41 -46.97 5.44
N TYR A 9 -20.31 -46.12 5.96
CA TYR A 9 -21.54 -45.71 5.26
C TYR A 9 -21.47 -44.27 4.73
N ALA A 10 -21.92 -44.07 3.49
CA ALA A 10 -22.00 -42.75 2.87
C ALA A 10 -23.17 -41.92 3.45
N CYS A 11 -22.85 -40.71 3.92
CA CYS A 11 -23.85 -39.76 4.40
C CYS A 11 -24.62 -39.17 3.19
N ASN A 12 -25.87 -39.61 3.01
CA ASN A 12 -26.69 -39.16 1.88
C ASN A 12 -27.34 -37.80 2.11
N SER A 13 -27.65 -37.42 3.36
CA SER A 13 -28.16 -36.09 3.71
C SER A 13 -28.04 -35.79 5.20
N VAL A 14 -27.81 -34.52 5.53
CA VAL A 14 -27.85 -33.97 6.90
C VAL A 14 -28.77 -32.76 6.91
N THR A 15 -29.69 -32.70 7.86
CA THR A 15 -30.58 -31.56 8.10
C THR A 15 -30.42 -31.07 9.54
N GLY A 16 -30.12 -29.79 9.72
CA GLY A 16 -30.05 -29.14 11.02
C GLY A 16 -31.17 -28.12 11.19
N GLN A 17 -31.69 -27.98 12.41
CA GLN A 17 -32.61 -26.90 12.78
C GLN A 17 -31.85 -25.88 13.61
N LEU A 18 -31.91 -24.61 13.22
CA LEU A 18 -31.29 -23.50 13.95
C LEU A 18 -32.39 -22.73 14.69
N SER A 19 -32.17 -22.44 15.97
CA SER A 19 -33.10 -21.63 16.75
C SER A 19 -33.05 -20.16 16.27
N LYS A 20 -34.19 -19.46 16.37
CA LYS A 20 -34.25 -18.02 16.09
C LYS A 20 -33.33 -17.21 17.01
N SER A 21 -33.07 -17.71 18.22
CA SER A 21 -32.14 -17.08 19.17
C SER A 21 -30.70 -17.10 18.66
N LEU A 22 -30.26 -18.16 17.99
CA LEU A 22 -28.91 -18.25 17.42
C LEU A 22 -28.67 -17.17 16.34
N MET A 23 -29.70 -16.85 15.55
CA MET A 23 -29.60 -15.78 14.54
C MET A 23 -29.48 -14.40 15.19
N ALA A 24 -30.20 -14.15 16.27
CA ALA A 24 -30.09 -12.90 17.04
C ALA A 24 -28.71 -12.77 17.72
N GLU A 25 -28.16 -13.89 18.18
CA GLU A 25 -26.84 -13.96 18.78
C GLU A 25 -25.74 -13.64 17.76
N ILE A 26 -25.82 -14.18 16.54
CA ILE A 26 -24.92 -13.84 15.43
C ILE A 26 -24.98 -12.34 15.14
N GLN A 27 -26.17 -11.74 15.05
CA GLN A 27 -26.30 -10.30 14.81
C GLN A 27 -25.65 -9.46 15.92
N ASN A 28 -25.80 -9.86 17.18
CA ASN A 28 -25.17 -9.16 18.30
C ASN A 28 -23.65 -9.28 18.27
N ILE A 29 -23.12 -10.46 17.92
CA ILE A 29 -21.68 -10.66 17.74
C ILE A 29 -21.15 -9.75 16.64
N VAL A 30 -21.84 -9.67 15.49
CA VAL A 30 -21.44 -8.79 14.39
C VAL A 30 -21.43 -7.32 14.83
N ARG A 31 -22.48 -6.84 15.51
CA ARG A 31 -22.53 -5.46 16.03
C ARG A 31 -21.39 -5.17 17.02
N ALA A 32 -21.09 -6.11 17.92
CA ALA A 32 -20.00 -5.96 18.88
C ALA A 32 -18.63 -5.90 18.20
N ARG A 33 -18.40 -6.71 17.15
CA ARG A 33 -17.16 -6.67 16.36
C ARG A 33 -16.98 -5.37 15.58
N VAL A 34 -18.07 -4.83 15.03
CA VAL A 34 -18.04 -3.53 14.33
C VAL A 34 -17.73 -2.39 15.30
N LEU A 35 -18.37 -2.37 16.48
CA LEU A 35 -18.09 -1.37 17.51
C LEU A 35 -16.62 -1.43 17.98
N GLU A 36 -16.13 -2.64 18.25
CA GLU A 36 -14.74 -2.85 18.64
C GLU A 36 -13.76 -2.37 17.56
N LEU A 37 -14.05 -2.64 16.29
CA LEU A 37 -13.26 -2.13 15.17
C LEU A 37 -13.25 -0.59 15.13
N THR A 38 -14.40 0.05 15.31
CA THR A 38 -14.49 1.52 15.36
C THR A 38 -13.61 2.09 16.48
N ILE A 39 -13.69 1.52 17.69
CA ILE A 39 -12.87 1.95 18.83
C ILE A 39 -11.38 1.76 18.53
N GLN A 40 -10.99 0.66 17.87
CA GLN A 40 -9.59 0.43 17.49
C GLN A 40 -9.11 1.40 16.41
N ILE A 41 -9.95 1.77 15.45
CA ILE A 41 -9.64 2.79 14.46
C ILE A 41 -9.42 4.15 15.14
N GLU A 42 -10.32 4.56 16.03
CA GLU A 42 -10.20 5.81 16.80
C GLU A 42 -8.92 5.86 17.65
N LYS A 43 -8.58 4.75 18.32
CA LYS A 43 -7.37 4.65 19.15
C LYS A 43 -6.08 4.73 18.33
N ASN A 44 -6.05 4.13 17.15
CA ASN A 44 -4.84 4.06 16.32
C ASN A 44 -4.70 5.23 15.34
N LEU A 45 -5.75 6.05 15.17
CA LEU A 45 -5.76 7.26 14.34
C LEU A 45 -6.13 8.49 15.18
N PRO A 46 -5.22 9.03 16.00
CA PRO A 46 -5.45 10.23 16.82
C PRO A 46 -5.69 11.53 16.03
N THR A 47 -5.77 11.48 14.70
CA THR A 47 -6.02 12.63 13.78
C THR A 47 -7.40 12.58 13.14
N ALA A 48 -8.32 11.70 13.57
CA ALA A 48 -9.66 11.57 12.98
C ALA A 48 -10.72 12.56 13.54
N SER A 49 -10.32 13.57 14.31
CA SER A 49 -11.24 14.54 14.92
C SER A 49 -11.93 15.51 13.93
N ASP A 50 -11.60 15.47 12.63
CA ASP A 50 -12.16 16.40 11.62
C ASP A 50 -13.14 15.76 10.63
N ILE A 51 -13.56 14.50 10.83
CA ILE A 51 -14.63 13.93 9.99
C ILE A 51 -15.98 14.37 10.56
N VAL A 52 -16.41 15.59 10.22
CA VAL A 52 -17.79 16.04 10.45
C VAL A 52 -18.73 15.20 9.59
N LEU A 53 -19.44 14.27 10.24
CA LEU A 53 -20.57 13.55 9.64
C LEU A 53 -21.79 14.47 9.61
N GLY A 54 -21.89 15.27 8.56
CA GLY A 54 -23.08 16.07 8.20
C GLY A 54 -23.26 16.10 6.68
N PRO A 55 -24.48 16.34 6.17
CA PRO A 55 -24.72 16.35 4.73
C PRO A 55 -23.81 17.40 4.06
N PRO A 56 -23.11 17.04 2.96
CA PRO A 56 -22.10 17.91 2.38
C PRO A 56 -22.75 19.21 1.90
N LYS A 57 -22.34 20.34 2.50
CA LYS A 57 -22.60 21.66 1.94
C LYS A 57 -21.84 21.74 0.62
N ALA A 58 -22.59 21.76 -0.48
CA ALA A 58 -22.24 22.12 -1.85
C ALA A 58 -20.86 21.66 -2.35
N GLU A 59 -20.85 20.83 -3.39
CA GLU A 59 -19.62 20.40 -4.06
C GLU A 59 -18.73 21.62 -4.41
N PRO A 60 -17.47 21.67 -3.92
CA PRO A 60 -16.57 22.76 -4.26
C PRO A 60 -16.32 22.74 -5.77
N GLY A 61 -16.39 23.92 -6.41
CA GLY A 61 -16.16 24.04 -7.85
C GLY A 61 -14.76 23.55 -8.23
N GLU A 62 -14.58 23.05 -9.46
CA GLU A 62 -13.31 22.45 -9.92
C GLU A 62 -12.08 23.36 -9.73
N LYS A 63 -12.29 24.68 -9.72
CA LYS A 63 -11.22 25.67 -9.49
C LYS A 63 -10.74 25.69 -8.04
N GLU A 64 -11.64 25.51 -7.08
CA GLU A 64 -11.30 25.44 -5.65
C GLU A 64 -10.65 24.11 -5.32
N LYS A 65 -11.10 22.99 -5.93
CA LYS A 65 -10.41 21.70 -5.80
C LYS A 65 -8.96 21.78 -6.27
N LYS A 66 -8.70 22.39 -7.44
CA LYS A 66 -7.33 22.56 -7.96
C LYS A 66 -6.48 23.51 -7.11
N ALA A 67 -7.05 24.62 -6.65
CA ALA A 67 -6.34 25.57 -5.79
C ALA A 67 -5.99 24.95 -4.42
N VAL A 68 -6.91 24.18 -3.83
CA VAL A 68 -6.67 23.46 -2.57
C VAL A 68 -5.59 22.39 -2.78
N THR A 69 -5.63 21.61 -3.86
CA THR A 69 -4.55 20.63 -4.16
C THR A 69 -3.18 21.29 -4.32
N GLN A 70 -3.12 22.46 -4.97
CA GLN A 70 -1.86 23.17 -5.22
C GLN A 70 -1.30 23.80 -3.94
N ILE A 71 -2.16 24.36 -3.09
CA ILE A 71 -1.77 24.93 -1.79
C ILE A 71 -1.36 23.81 -0.81
N THR A 72 -2.05 22.68 -0.79
CA THR A 72 -1.67 21.53 0.06
C THR A 72 -0.30 20.99 -0.34
N ASN A 73 -0.01 20.84 -1.64
CA ASN A 73 1.31 20.40 -2.10
C ASN A 73 2.43 21.39 -1.75
N GLN A 74 2.14 22.69 -1.75
CA GLN A 74 3.14 23.74 -1.47
C GLN A 74 3.40 23.96 0.03
N ILE A 75 2.39 23.75 0.88
CA ILE A 75 2.51 23.88 2.33
C ILE A 75 3.13 22.62 2.95
N VAL A 76 2.84 21.42 2.43
CA VAL A 76 3.37 20.16 2.96
C VAL A 76 4.84 19.92 2.54
N HIS A 77 5.26 20.37 1.36
CA HIS A 77 6.60 20.11 0.82
C HIS A 77 7.54 21.32 0.82
N GLY A 78 7.50 22.18 1.85
CA GLY A 78 8.49 23.25 2.00
C GLY A 78 9.90 22.76 1.68
N ASN A 79 10.43 23.14 0.51
CA ASN A 79 11.68 22.72 -0.15
C ASN A 79 12.15 21.24 -0.06
N TYR A 80 11.37 20.30 0.50
CA TYR A 80 11.74 18.90 0.62
C TYR A 80 10.49 18.01 0.60
N THR A 81 10.40 17.23 -0.47
CA THR A 81 9.39 16.21 -0.76
C THR A 81 9.48 15.05 0.24
N SER A 82 8.46 14.86 1.07
CA SER A 82 8.23 13.62 1.82
C SER A 82 6.86 13.07 1.44
N ILE A 83 6.84 11.98 0.68
CA ILE A 83 5.64 11.41 0.08
C ILE A 83 4.94 10.52 1.11
N SER A 84 3.78 10.97 1.60
CA SER A 84 2.87 10.22 2.47
C SER A 84 1.63 9.82 1.68
N ASN A 85 1.69 8.75 0.88
CA ASN A 85 0.48 8.12 0.36
C ASN A 85 0.71 6.62 0.24
N THR A 86 0.25 5.87 1.24
CA THR A 86 0.40 4.41 1.36
C THR A 86 -0.93 3.67 1.12
N GLY A 87 -1.79 4.22 0.27
CA GLY A 87 -3.06 3.60 -0.15
C GLY A 87 -3.03 3.03 -1.58
N GLN A 88 -3.94 2.12 -1.88
CA GLN A 88 -4.18 1.59 -3.24
C GLN A 88 -4.63 2.76 -4.15
N GLY A 89 -3.74 3.21 -5.04
CA GLY A 89 -3.91 4.45 -5.81
C GLY A 89 -2.92 5.57 -5.45
N ALA A 90 -1.92 5.30 -4.61
CA ALA A 90 -0.83 6.22 -4.32
C ALA A 90 -0.14 6.70 -5.61
N GLN A 91 -0.30 7.98 -5.93
CA GLN A 91 0.49 8.63 -6.97
C GLN A 91 1.86 9.00 -6.39
N PHE A 92 2.86 8.15 -6.67
CA PHE A 92 4.25 8.45 -6.40
C PHE A 92 4.76 9.43 -7.47
N ASN A 93 4.91 10.70 -7.09
CA ASN A 93 5.52 11.71 -7.95
C ASN A 93 7.05 11.59 -7.89
N LEU A 94 7.61 10.51 -8.45
CA LEU A 94 9.05 10.32 -8.58
C LEU A 94 9.61 11.23 -9.67
N HIS A 95 10.36 12.26 -9.29
CA HIS A 95 11.06 13.14 -10.24
C HIS A 95 12.43 12.56 -10.61
N ILE A 96 12.42 11.49 -11.39
CA ILE A 96 13.64 10.85 -11.89
C ILE A 96 13.88 11.32 -13.32
N ASN A 97 14.99 12.03 -13.54
CA ASN A 97 15.46 12.31 -14.89
C ASN A 97 15.99 11.02 -15.53
N SER A 98 15.64 10.77 -16.79
CA SER A 98 16.13 9.60 -17.51
C SER A 98 17.66 9.59 -17.54
N ASN A 99 18.26 8.43 -17.32
CA ASN A 99 19.70 8.22 -17.24
C ASN A 99 20.43 8.96 -16.09
N ASP A 100 19.72 9.48 -15.09
CA ASP A 100 20.32 10.11 -13.90
C ASP A 100 20.20 9.23 -12.64
N ALA A 101 21.29 8.52 -12.33
CA ALA A 101 21.35 7.63 -11.18
C ALA A 101 21.36 8.38 -9.84
N ALA A 102 21.77 9.65 -9.82
CA ALA A 102 21.73 10.47 -8.61
C ALA A 102 20.28 10.88 -8.29
N SER A 103 19.49 11.20 -9.31
CA SER A 103 18.05 11.45 -9.15
C SER A 103 17.31 10.21 -8.65
N VAL A 104 17.66 9.00 -9.13
CA VAL A 104 17.10 7.75 -8.60
C VAL A 104 17.39 7.58 -7.11
N ALA A 105 18.67 7.70 -6.70
CA ALA A 105 19.05 7.51 -5.31
C ALA A 105 18.30 8.49 -4.39
N LYS A 106 18.27 9.77 -4.76
CA LYS A 106 17.58 10.82 -3.99
C LYS A 106 16.08 10.53 -3.82
N GLU A 107 15.43 10.09 -4.88
CA GLU A 107 13.99 9.85 -4.86
C GLU A 107 13.62 8.56 -4.10
N LEU A 108 14.48 7.53 -4.16
CA LEU A 108 14.32 6.32 -3.36
C LEU A 108 14.56 6.58 -1.87
N GLU A 109 15.53 7.43 -1.52
CA GLU A 109 15.75 7.92 -0.16
C GLU A 109 14.54 8.69 0.37
N ALA A 110 14.00 9.61 -0.44
CA ALA A 110 12.80 10.36 -0.11
C ALA A 110 11.57 9.45 0.06
N ALA A 111 11.54 8.33 -0.68
CA ALA A 111 10.52 7.31 -0.57
C ALA A 111 10.72 6.35 0.62
N GLY A 112 11.77 6.51 1.43
CA GLY A 112 11.96 5.77 2.68
C GLY A 112 12.84 4.52 2.57
N ILE A 113 13.54 4.31 1.46
CA ILE A 113 14.63 3.34 1.35
C ILE A 113 15.88 3.96 2.00
N THR A 114 16.76 3.13 2.58
CA THR A 114 17.99 3.64 3.21
C THR A 114 18.94 4.24 2.17
N PRO A 115 19.76 5.25 2.52
CA PRO A 115 20.71 5.86 1.58
C PRO A 115 21.66 4.85 0.93
N ASP A 116 22.17 3.89 1.71
CA ASP A 116 23.08 2.86 1.21
C ASP A 116 22.40 1.97 0.16
N ASP A 117 21.15 1.57 0.41
CA ASP A 117 20.39 0.72 -0.52
C ASP A 117 19.95 1.49 -1.77
N ALA A 118 19.54 2.75 -1.60
CA ALA A 118 19.17 3.64 -2.69
C ALA A 118 20.35 3.90 -3.65
N GLN A 119 21.56 4.11 -3.11
CA GLN A 119 22.76 4.22 -3.92
C GLN A 119 23.18 2.91 -4.58
N ALA A 120 23.00 1.78 -3.88
CA ALA A 120 23.35 0.48 -4.43
C ALA A 120 22.49 0.14 -5.66
N ILE A 121 21.17 0.30 -5.55
CA ILE A 121 20.25 0.00 -6.65
C ILE A 121 20.36 1.00 -7.81
N SER A 122 20.65 2.28 -7.52
CA SER A 122 20.85 3.27 -8.60
C SER A 122 22.11 2.98 -9.43
N LYS A 123 23.20 2.52 -8.80
CA LYS A 123 24.40 2.04 -9.51
C LYS A 123 24.11 0.81 -10.35
N ILE A 124 23.26 -0.09 -9.85
CA ILE A 124 22.84 -1.27 -10.61
C ILE A 124 22.08 -0.82 -11.85
N PHE A 125 21.10 0.08 -11.73
CA PHE A 125 20.37 0.61 -12.89
C PHE A 125 21.29 1.30 -13.90
N ALA A 126 22.34 1.98 -13.44
CA ALA A 126 23.33 2.58 -14.34
C ALA A 126 24.26 1.56 -15.04
N SER A 127 24.40 0.36 -14.48
CA SER A 127 25.31 -0.68 -14.98
C SER A 127 24.66 -1.70 -15.91
N GLU A 128 23.32 -1.74 -15.98
CA GLU A 128 22.59 -2.70 -16.78
C GLU A 128 21.40 -2.09 -17.52
N ALA A 129 21.03 -2.73 -18.63
CA ALA A 129 19.83 -2.38 -19.37
C ALA A 129 18.64 -3.21 -18.85
N PRO A 130 17.40 -2.69 -18.94
CA PRO A 130 16.20 -3.43 -18.60
C PRO A 130 15.99 -4.58 -19.60
N GLU A 131 15.42 -5.69 -19.14
CA GLU A 131 15.12 -6.83 -20.04
C GLU A 131 13.96 -6.51 -20.99
N SER A 132 12.96 -5.75 -20.54
CA SER A 132 11.88 -5.22 -21.39
C SER A 132 11.11 -4.10 -20.68
N ARG A 133 10.06 -3.56 -21.32
CA ARG A 133 9.14 -2.62 -20.67
C ARG A 133 8.25 -3.30 -19.63
N GLU A 134 7.85 -4.56 -19.86
CA GLU A 134 7.08 -5.35 -18.89
C GLU A 134 7.95 -5.82 -17.72
N GLU A 135 9.25 -5.99 -17.96
CA GLU A 135 10.24 -6.35 -16.95
C GLU A 135 11.35 -5.28 -16.87
N PRO A 136 11.10 -4.17 -16.14
CA PRO A 136 12.01 -3.04 -16.08
C PRO A 136 13.28 -3.32 -15.27
N PHE A 137 13.51 -4.56 -14.82
CA PHE A 137 14.67 -4.94 -14.01
C PHE A 137 15.59 -5.86 -14.81
N GLY A 138 16.88 -5.53 -14.86
CA GLY A 138 17.91 -6.45 -15.33
C GLY A 138 18.21 -7.55 -14.32
N ARG A 139 19.10 -8.47 -14.69
CA ARG A 139 19.46 -9.62 -13.85
C ARG A 139 20.03 -9.22 -12.49
N ASN A 140 20.87 -8.18 -12.44
CA ASN A 140 21.49 -7.75 -11.19
C ASN A 140 20.48 -7.03 -10.29
N ALA A 141 19.58 -6.22 -10.85
CA ALA A 141 18.49 -5.59 -10.12
C ALA A 141 17.55 -6.64 -9.53
N LYS A 142 17.13 -7.65 -10.31
CA LYS A 142 16.29 -8.76 -9.81
C LYS A 142 16.95 -9.47 -8.61
N SER A 143 18.23 -9.84 -8.75
CA SER A 143 19.00 -10.48 -7.68
C SER A 143 19.17 -9.58 -6.45
N TRP A 144 19.42 -8.29 -6.65
CA TRP A 144 19.56 -7.34 -5.56
C TRP A 144 18.23 -7.12 -4.82
N ILE A 145 17.12 -6.97 -5.55
CA ILE A 145 15.77 -6.84 -4.97
C ILE A 145 15.46 -8.09 -4.16
N ALA A 146 15.65 -9.29 -4.70
CA ALA A 146 15.39 -10.53 -3.97
C ALA A 146 16.17 -10.63 -2.64
N LYS A 147 17.40 -10.10 -2.59
CA LYS A 147 18.24 -10.09 -1.38
C LYS A 147 17.86 -9.00 -0.38
N ASN A 148 17.42 -7.85 -0.85
CA ASN A 148 17.21 -6.66 -0.02
C ASN A 148 15.74 -6.40 0.31
N LEU A 149 14.79 -7.07 -0.36
CA LEU A 149 13.36 -6.89 -0.11
C LEU A 149 12.95 -7.30 1.31
N SER A 150 13.70 -8.20 1.97
CA SER A 150 13.49 -8.54 3.38
C SER A 150 13.65 -7.33 4.31
N LYS A 151 14.41 -6.30 3.90
CA LYS A 151 14.56 -5.03 4.63
C LYS A 151 13.28 -4.20 4.69
N ALA A 152 12.34 -4.46 3.78
CA ALA A 152 10.99 -3.89 3.85
C ALA A 152 10.07 -4.69 4.80
N VAL A 153 10.42 -5.94 5.12
CA VAL A 153 9.69 -6.81 6.05
C VAL A 153 10.10 -6.53 7.49
N ASP A 154 11.41 -6.37 7.73
CA ASP A 154 11.96 -6.09 9.06
C ASP A 154 11.82 -4.61 9.48
N GLY A 155 11.34 -3.74 8.58
CA GLY A 155 11.10 -2.32 8.84
C GLY A 155 12.32 -1.42 8.68
N THR A 156 13.45 -1.95 8.19
CA THR A 156 14.65 -1.16 7.85
C THR A 156 14.33 -0.11 6.77
N TRP A 157 13.50 -0.48 5.79
CA TRP A 157 12.89 0.48 4.89
C TRP A 157 11.59 1.01 5.52
N LYS A 158 11.38 2.33 5.47
CA LYS A 158 10.18 3.00 5.99
C LYS A 158 8.93 2.76 5.13
N VAL A 159 8.99 1.75 4.25
CA VAL A 159 7.94 1.35 3.31
C VAL A 159 7.75 -0.17 3.37
N GLY A 160 6.49 -0.61 3.34
CA GLY A 160 6.17 -2.03 3.28
C GLY A 160 6.52 -2.65 1.92
N VAL A 161 6.66 -3.98 1.89
CA VAL A 161 7.09 -4.77 0.71
C VAL A 161 6.36 -4.37 -0.57
N SER A 162 5.03 -4.28 -0.53
CA SER A 162 4.21 -3.94 -1.71
C SER A 162 4.53 -2.55 -2.27
N VAL A 163 4.68 -1.57 -1.38
CA VAL A 163 5.00 -0.17 -1.73
C VAL A 163 6.44 -0.07 -2.24
N ALA A 164 7.38 -0.77 -1.60
CA ALA A 164 8.77 -0.84 -2.04
C ALA A 164 8.89 -1.40 -3.48
N THR A 165 8.18 -2.48 -3.80
CA THR A 165 8.17 -3.04 -5.17
C THR A 165 7.59 -2.09 -6.20
N GLN A 166 6.56 -1.31 -5.85
CA GLN A 166 5.96 -0.31 -6.75
C GLN A 166 6.92 0.86 -6.99
N ILE A 167 7.52 1.40 -5.94
CA ILE A 167 8.49 2.51 -6.02
C ILE A 167 9.70 2.10 -6.87
N LEU A 168 10.27 0.91 -6.63
CA LEU A 168 11.41 0.40 -7.40
C LEU A 168 11.07 0.21 -8.88
N SER A 169 9.86 -0.28 -9.19
CA SER A 169 9.41 -0.48 -10.57
C SER A 169 9.20 0.85 -11.29
N GLU A 170 8.53 1.80 -10.63
CA GLU A 170 8.31 3.15 -11.16
C GLU A 170 9.64 3.89 -11.36
N ALA A 171 10.58 3.74 -10.44
CA ALA A 171 11.92 4.33 -10.55
C ALA A 171 12.72 3.75 -11.72
N ALA A 172 12.67 2.43 -11.91
CA ALA A 172 13.30 1.77 -13.05
C ALA A 172 12.68 2.24 -14.38
N LEU A 173 11.35 2.28 -14.49
CA LEU A 173 10.66 2.73 -15.70
C LEU A 173 11.04 4.17 -16.09
N ARG A 174 11.09 5.08 -15.11
CA ARG A 174 11.48 6.49 -15.34
C ARG A 174 12.97 6.63 -15.70
N TYR A 175 13.83 5.89 -15.01
CA TYR A 175 15.27 5.89 -15.28
C TYR A 175 15.59 5.43 -16.71
N TYR A 176 14.94 4.35 -17.17
CA TYR A 176 15.11 3.82 -18.53
C TYR A 176 14.28 4.55 -19.60
N GLY A 177 13.53 5.59 -19.23
CA GLY A 177 12.78 6.43 -20.18
C GLY A 177 11.52 5.78 -20.76
N PHE A 178 10.94 4.79 -20.07
CA PHE A 178 9.68 4.16 -20.46
C PHE A 178 8.43 4.89 -19.95
N LYS A 179 8.62 5.93 -19.13
CA LYS A 179 7.59 6.76 -18.51
C LYS A 179 8.13 8.13 -18.16
#